data_AF-A0A9E5SSJ4-F1
#
_entry.id   AF-A0A9E5SSJ4-F1
#
_cell.length_a   1.000
_cell.length_b   1.000
_cell.length_c   1.000
_cell.angle_alpha   90.00
_cell.angle_beta   90.00
_cell.angle_gamma   90.00
#
_symmetry.space_group_name_H-M   'P 1'
#
loop_
_entity.id
_entity.type
_entity.pdbx_description
1 polymer ?
#
loop_
_entity_poly.entity_id
_entity_poly.type
_entity_poly.pdbx_seq_one_letter_code
_entity_poly.pdbx_strand_id
1 'polypeptide(L)'
;MADYVQMWKDLGMDIEAHDLLCQVLPTAVGDVFMSQENRPTAMDFWDMVIAEVHGIRPAELLEAQKQGRKVFGTFCVFVPDEVVIAADGIVTGLCGGSQFWVPAGETVLPRSTCPLIKASVGARLSKTCPFFRIADMYVGETTCDGKKKAYEILGREVPMHIMDLPQMKRPKDIVKWKEEIAEFAKVGEEFTDNEITAEKLGNANR
;
A
#
# COMPACT_ATOMS: atom_id res chain seq x y z
N MET A 1 17.94 16.99 7.40
CA MET A 1 16.97 15.89 7.33
C MET A 1 16.47 15.65 8.74
N ALA A 2 15.16 15.49 8.90
CA ALA A 2 14.60 15.09 10.18
C ALA A 2 15.05 13.66 10.51
N ASP A 3 15.29 13.38 11.79
CA ASP A 3 15.61 12.03 12.25
C ASP A 3 14.31 11.24 12.47
N TYR A 4 14.02 10.30 11.57
CA TYR A 4 12.84 9.45 11.60
C TYR A 4 13.06 8.12 12.34
N VAL A 5 14.26 7.88 12.88
CA VAL A 5 14.61 6.58 13.49
C VAL A 5 13.67 6.22 14.63
N GLN A 6 13.25 7.20 15.45
CA GLN A 6 12.31 6.94 16.53
C GLN A 6 10.93 6.53 15.99
N MET A 7 10.44 7.19 14.95
CA MET A 7 9.18 6.83 14.29
C MET A 7 9.21 5.40 13.76
N TRP A 8 10.30 4.98 13.11
CA TRP A 8 10.45 3.61 12.62
C TRP A 8 10.53 2.59 13.77
N LYS A 9 11.18 2.92 14.89
CA LYS A 9 11.20 2.07 16.09
C LYS A 9 9.81 1.88 16.67
N ASP A 10 9.02 2.95 16.75
CA ASP A 10 7.64 2.91 17.27
C ASP A 10 6.73 2.05 16.38
N LEU A 11 7.02 1.95 15.08
CA LEU A 11 6.36 1.04 14.12
C LEU A 11 6.81 -0.44 14.27
N GLY A 12 7.75 -0.73 15.18
CA GLY A 12 8.33 -2.04 15.39
C GLY A 12 9.13 -2.53 14.18
N MET A 13 9.80 -1.63 13.48
CA MET A 13 10.60 -1.94 12.30
C MET A 13 11.96 -2.52 12.66
N ASP A 14 12.49 -3.33 11.75
CA ASP A 14 13.90 -3.71 11.75
C ASP A 14 14.72 -2.57 11.14
N ILE A 15 15.34 -1.75 12.02
CA ILE A 15 16.06 -0.54 11.62
C ILE A 15 17.33 -0.88 10.85
N GLU A 16 18.07 -1.92 11.27
CA GLU A 16 19.31 -2.31 10.62
C GLU A 16 19.04 -2.79 9.19
N ALA A 17 18.03 -3.64 9.02
CA ALA A 17 17.62 -4.11 7.69
C ALA A 17 17.00 -2.98 6.85
N HIS A 18 16.25 -2.05 7.45
CA HIS A 18 15.75 -0.87 6.76
C HIS A 18 16.91 0.01 6.25
N ASP A 19 17.91 0.29 7.08
CA ASP A 19 19.04 1.11 6.68
C ASP A 19 19.78 0.50 5.49
N LEU A 20 19.97 -0.82 5.49
CA LEU A 20 20.56 -1.54 4.36
C LEU A 20 19.73 -1.38 3.07
N LEU A 21 18.39 -1.47 3.16
CA LEU A 21 17.49 -1.20 2.04
C LEU A 21 17.69 0.23 1.49
N CYS A 22 17.79 1.21 2.38
CA CYS A 22 17.87 2.62 2.00
C CYS A 22 19.25 3.06 1.50
N GLN A 23 20.34 2.42 1.91
CA GLN A 23 21.69 2.73 1.45
C GLN A 23 21.88 2.61 -0.06
N VAL A 24 21.08 1.76 -0.72
CA VAL A 24 21.19 1.53 -2.18
C VAL A 24 20.43 2.59 -2.98
N LEU A 25 19.42 3.24 -2.38
CA LEU A 25 18.53 4.17 -3.09
C LEU A 25 19.27 5.40 -3.65
N PRO A 26 20.15 6.12 -2.91
CA PRO A 26 20.83 7.30 -3.44
C PRO A 26 21.65 7.00 -4.69
N THR A 27 22.37 5.88 -4.72
CA THR A 27 23.16 5.47 -5.90
C THR A 27 22.24 5.12 -7.07
N ALA A 28 21.22 4.29 -6.85
CA ALA A 28 20.30 3.90 -7.91
C ALA A 28 19.56 5.11 -8.52
N VAL A 29 19.10 6.04 -7.68
CA VAL A 29 18.41 7.25 -8.12
C VAL A 29 19.37 8.22 -8.79
N GLY A 30 20.58 8.36 -8.25
CA GLY A 30 21.66 9.16 -8.82
C GLY A 30 22.00 8.72 -10.25
N ASP A 31 22.27 7.43 -10.42
CA ASP A 31 22.69 6.85 -11.69
C ASP A 31 21.58 6.84 -12.74
N VAL A 32 20.33 6.55 -12.33
CA VAL A 32 19.21 6.42 -13.27
C VAL A 32 18.56 7.77 -13.58
N PHE A 33 18.33 8.62 -12.59
CA PHE A 33 17.56 9.86 -12.75
C PHE A 33 18.44 11.11 -12.71
N MET A 34 19.27 11.27 -11.69
CA MET A 34 20.01 12.54 -11.48
C MET A 34 21.10 12.78 -12.52
N SER A 35 21.55 11.72 -13.21
CA SER A 35 22.52 11.78 -14.31
C SER A 35 21.93 12.28 -15.63
N GLN A 36 20.60 12.29 -15.79
CA GLN A 36 19.95 12.66 -17.05
C GLN A 36 19.96 14.18 -17.26
N GLU A 37 20.27 14.59 -18.48
CA GLU A 37 20.18 15.99 -18.90
C GLU A 37 18.75 16.40 -19.28
N ASN A 38 18.45 17.70 -19.22
CA ASN A 38 17.18 18.29 -19.65
C ASN A 38 15.92 17.80 -18.89
N ARG A 39 16.07 17.36 -17.64
CA ARG A 39 14.93 17.05 -16.76
C ARG A 39 14.14 18.33 -16.46
N PRO A 40 12.78 18.30 -16.51
CA PRO A 40 11.97 19.44 -16.13
C PRO A 40 12.21 19.84 -14.66
N THR A 41 12.28 21.14 -14.35
CA THR A 41 12.39 21.64 -12.96
C THR A 41 11.26 21.16 -12.05
N ALA A 42 10.08 20.86 -12.61
CA ALA A 42 8.98 20.28 -11.85
C ALA A 42 9.28 18.89 -11.26
N MET A 43 10.39 18.24 -11.67
CA MET A 43 10.85 16.98 -11.07
C MET A 43 11.43 17.14 -9.67
N ASP A 44 11.78 18.36 -9.24
CA ASP A 44 12.34 18.60 -7.91
C ASP A 44 11.40 18.12 -6.78
N PHE A 45 10.08 18.22 -7.00
CA PHE A 45 9.09 17.67 -6.08
C PHE A 45 9.21 16.15 -5.94
N TRP A 46 9.30 15.42 -7.07
CA TRP A 46 9.40 13.96 -7.08
C TRP A 46 10.76 13.48 -6.57
N ASP A 47 11.81 14.24 -6.83
CA ASP A 47 13.16 13.99 -6.32
C ASP A 47 13.18 14.08 -4.79
N MET A 48 12.51 15.08 -4.22
CA MET A 48 12.28 15.18 -2.78
C MET A 48 11.45 14.01 -2.25
N VAL A 49 10.35 13.64 -2.92
CA VAL A 49 9.51 12.50 -2.50
C VAL A 49 10.32 11.20 -2.45
N ILE A 50 11.22 10.96 -3.40
CA ILE A 50 12.07 9.77 -3.41
C ILE A 50 13.12 9.84 -2.29
N ALA A 51 13.75 10.99 -2.10
CA ALA A 51 14.74 11.19 -1.04
C ALA A 51 14.13 11.00 0.36
N GLU A 52 12.86 11.34 0.52
CA GLU A 52 12.10 11.27 1.78
C GLU A 52 11.05 10.14 1.77
N VAL A 53 11.22 9.11 0.93
CA VAL A 53 10.18 8.09 0.66
C VAL A 53 9.66 7.38 1.91
N HIS A 54 10.52 7.18 2.91
CA HIS A 54 10.17 6.57 4.20
C HIS A 54 10.14 7.59 5.37
N GLY A 55 10.20 8.89 5.07
CA GLY A 55 10.23 9.99 6.04
C GLY A 55 8.90 10.73 6.13
N ILE A 56 8.76 11.80 5.32
CA ILE A 56 7.65 12.77 5.42
C ILE A 56 6.28 12.09 5.35
N ARG A 57 6.02 11.28 4.31
CA ARG A 57 4.69 10.71 4.09
C ARG A 57 4.29 9.71 5.20
N PRO A 58 5.14 8.77 5.62
CA PRO A 58 4.85 7.95 6.82
C PRO A 58 4.52 8.78 8.07
N ALA A 59 5.23 9.88 8.32
CA ALA A 59 4.95 10.76 9.46
C ALA A 59 3.56 11.42 9.36
N GLU A 60 3.17 11.89 8.16
CA GLU A 60 1.82 12.42 7.91
C GLU A 60 0.72 11.38 8.15
N LEU A 61 0.93 10.14 7.71
CA LEU A 61 -0.02 9.05 7.91
C LEU A 61 -0.21 8.73 9.40
N LEU A 62 0.89 8.72 10.16
CA LEU A 62 0.83 8.51 11.60
C LEU A 62 0.10 9.65 12.32
N GLU A 63 0.28 10.90 11.90
CA GLU A 63 -0.54 11.99 12.47
C GLU A 63 -2.02 11.88 12.09
N ALA A 64 -2.33 11.48 10.86
CA ALA A 64 -3.71 11.21 10.48
C ALA A 64 -4.35 10.10 11.34
N GLN A 65 -3.59 9.04 11.67
CA GLN A 65 -4.04 7.99 12.58
C GLN A 65 -4.29 8.49 14.00
N LYS A 66 -3.44 9.39 14.52
CA LYS A 66 -3.68 10.03 15.83
C LYS A 66 -4.94 10.91 15.83
N GLN A 67 -5.33 11.42 14.67
CA GLN A 67 -6.58 12.17 14.47
C GLN A 67 -7.79 11.26 14.19
N GLY A 68 -7.61 9.94 14.22
CA GLY A 68 -8.67 8.94 14.07
C GLY A 68 -8.88 8.41 12.66
N ARG A 69 -8.21 8.97 11.64
CA ARG A 69 -8.33 8.49 10.25
C ARG A 69 -7.67 7.12 10.09
N LYS A 70 -8.19 6.30 9.18
CA LYS A 70 -7.66 4.95 8.90
C LYS A 70 -6.89 4.90 7.60
N VAL A 71 -5.81 4.12 7.58
CA VAL A 71 -4.96 3.92 6.40
C VAL A 71 -5.23 2.53 5.82
N PHE A 72 -5.65 2.48 4.56
CA PHE A 72 -5.91 1.27 3.80
C PHE A 72 -4.73 0.97 2.85
N GLY A 73 -4.20 -0.24 2.94
CA GLY A 73 -3.19 -0.76 2.02
C GLY A 73 -3.82 -1.54 0.88
N THR A 74 -3.65 -1.10 -0.37
CA THR A 74 -4.24 -1.75 -1.55
C THR A 74 -3.18 -2.33 -2.46
N PHE A 75 -3.53 -3.37 -3.22
CA PHE A 75 -2.60 -4.07 -4.11
C PHE A 75 -3.06 -4.05 -5.58
N CYS A 76 -4.18 -3.41 -5.89
CA CYS A 76 -4.75 -3.39 -7.23
C CYS A 76 -5.60 -2.16 -7.46
N VAL A 77 -5.57 -1.67 -8.70
CA VAL A 77 -6.37 -0.54 -9.19
C VAL A 77 -7.88 -0.84 -9.28
N PHE A 78 -8.29 -2.09 -9.07
CA PHE A 78 -9.72 -2.41 -8.97
C PHE A 78 -10.30 -2.12 -7.59
N VAL A 79 -9.46 -1.93 -6.56
CA VAL A 79 -9.96 -1.42 -5.28
C VAL A 79 -10.37 0.05 -5.52
N PRO A 80 -11.62 0.44 -5.25
CA PRO A 80 -12.08 1.80 -5.52
C PRO A 80 -11.59 2.75 -4.44
N ASP A 81 -10.50 3.47 -4.71
CA ASP A 81 -9.92 4.44 -3.79
C ASP A 81 -10.93 5.50 -3.35
N GLU A 82 -11.88 5.85 -4.23
CA GLU A 82 -12.92 6.84 -3.97
C GLU A 82 -13.86 6.42 -2.84
N VAL A 83 -14.09 5.11 -2.65
CA VAL A 83 -14.88 4.58 -1.53
C VAL A 83 -14.14 4.81 -0.21
N VAL A 84 -12.85 4.52 -0.18
CA VAL A 84 -12.02 4.75 1.02
C VAL A 84 -11.93 6.23 1.35
N ILE A 85 -11.70 7.09 0.36
CA ILE A 85 -11.61 8.54 0.53
C ILE A 85 -12.96 9.11 1.01
N ALA A 86 -14.08 8.65 0.46
CA ALA A 86 -15.40 9.09 0.90
C ALA A 86 -15.75 8.64 2.33
N ALA A 87 -15.11 7.57 2.83
CA ALA A 87 -15.18 7.12 4.22
C ALA A 87 -14.18 7.86 5.14
N ASP A 88 -13.58 8.97 4.69
CA ASP A 88 -12.49 9.70 5.37
C ASP A 88 -11.21 8.87 5.63
N GLY A 89 -11.05 7.75 4.92
CA GLY A 89 -9.84 6.95 4.93
C GLY A 89 -8.72 7.55 4.07
N ILE A 90 -7.54 6.94 4.17
CA ILE A 90 -6.37 7.24 3.33
C ILE A 90 -5.95 5.96 2.62
N VAL A 91 -5.70 6.04 1.30
CA VAL A 91 -5.25 4.89 0.50
C VAL A 91 -3.74 4.92 0.30
N THR A 92 -3.12 3.75 0.38
CA THR A 92 -1.70 3.53 0.06
C THR A 92 -1.54 2.29 -0.81
N GLY A 93 -0.88 2.42 -1.96
CA GLY A 93 -0.54 1.28 -2.81
C GLY A 93 0.67 0.52 -2.29
N LEU A 94 0.54 -0.79 -2.04
CA LEU A 94 1.55 -1.62 -1.39
C LEU A 94 2.13 -2.73 -2.29
N CYS A 95 2.03 -2.58 -3.61
CA CYS A 95 2.71 -3.49 -4.54
C CYS A 95 4.24 -3.38 -4.39
N GLY A 96 4.90 -4.47 -3.99
CA GLY A 96 6.33 -4.49 -3.71
C GLY A 96 7.16 -4.46 -5.00
N GLY A 97 8.10 -3.53 -5.08
CA GLY A 97 8.99 -3.36 -6.23
C GLY A 97 10.46 -3.69 -5.99
N SER A 98 10.85 -4.01 -4.75
CA SER A 98 12.26 -4.20 -4.40
C SER A 98 12.65 -5.67 -4.31
N GLN A 99 13.75 -6.03 -4.98
CA GLN A 99 14.37 -7.35 -4.90
C GLN A 99 14.87 -7.66 -3.47
N PHE A 100 15.15 -6.64 -2.67
CA PHE A 100 15.55 -6.77 -1.26
C PHE A 100 14.55 -7.58 -0.44
N TRP A 101 13.24 -7.42 -0.70
CA TRP A 101 12.20 -8.11 0.05
C TRP A 101 11.91 -9.54 -0.42
N VAL A 102 12.35 -9.91 -1.63
CA VAL A 102 12.03 -11.22 -2.23
C VAL A 102 12.47 -12.40 -1.35
N PRO A 103 13.71 -12.44 -0.81
CA PRO A 103 14.14 -13.56 0.04
C PRO A 103 13.26 -13.75 1.29
N ALA A 104 12.81 -12.67 1.92
CA ALA A 104 11.92 -12.73 3.07
C ALA A 104 10.54 -13.33 2.68
N GLY A 105 10.00 -12.94 1.53
CA GLY A 105 8.75 -13.54 1.01
C GLY A 105 8.88 -15.03 0.68
N GLU A 106 10.04 -15.47 0.17
CA GLU A 106 10.30 -16.88 -0.16
C GLU A 106 10.38 -17.81 1.06
N THR A 107 10.43 -17.26 2.28
CA THR A 107 10.34 -18.08 3.51
C THR A 107 8.96 -18.73 3.68
N VAL A 108 7.92 -18.15 3.06
CA VAL A 108 6.52 -18.61 3.15
C VAL A 108 5.84 -18.79 1.78
N LEU A 109 6.48 -18.34 0.70
CA LEU A 109 5.98 -18.47 -0.68
C LEU A 109 6.94 -19.31 -1.54
N PRO A 110 6.43 -20.03 -2.55
CA PRO A 110 7.27 -20.67 -3.55
C PRO A 110 8.20 -19.68 -4.27
N ARG A 111 9.43 -20.10 -4.55
CA ARG A 111 10.38 -19.28 -5.35
C ARG A 111 9.86 -18.92 -6.74
N SER A 112 9.01 -19.78 -7.30
CA SER A 112 8.35 -19.60 -8.61
C SER A 112 7.16 -18.63 -8.60
N THR A 113 6.81 -18.05 -7.45
CA THR A 113 5.77 -17.02 -7.36
C THR A 113 6.27 -15.68 -7.94
N CYS A 114 5.35 -14.88 -8.48
CA CYS A 114 5.64 -13.53 -9.01
C CYS A 114 6.45 -12.68 -8.00
N PRO A 115 7.54 -12.02 -8.43
CA PRO A 115 8.42 -11.24 -7.55
C PRO A 115 7.70 -10.09 -6.84
N LEU A 116 6.68 -9.47 -7.46
CA LEU A 116 5.87 -8.43 -6.81
C LEU A 116 5.19 -8.98 -5.55
N ILE A 117 4.61 -10.18 -5.63
CA ILE A 117 3.91 -10.82 -4.50
C ILE A 117 4.92 -11.19 -3.41
N LYS A 118 6.06 -11.77 -3.82
CA LYS A 118 7.14 -12.13 -2.89
C LYS A 118 7.67 -10.88 -2.17
N ALA A 119 7.87 -9.78 -2.88
CA ALA A 119 8.32 -8.53 -2.33
C ALA A 119 7.28 -7.89 -1.39
N SER A 120 5.98 -7.89 -1.74
CA SER A 120 4.93 -7.39 -0.85
C SER A 120 4.83 -8.19 0.45
N VAL A 121 4.82 -9.53 0.37
CA VAL A 121 4.80 -10.38 1.58
C VAL A 121 6.08 -10.20 2.39
N GLY A 122 7.23 -10.18 1.70
CA GLY A 122 8.53 -9.96 2.31
C GLY A 122 8.63 -8.64 3.06
N ALA A 123 8.14 -7.53 2.49
CA ALA A 123 8.15 -6.21 3.11
C ALA A 123 7.43 -6.18 4.47
N ARG A 124 6.28 -6.88 4.57
CA ARG A 124 5.54 -7.02 5.84
C ARG A 124 6.32 -7.87 6.84
N LEU A 125 6.81 -9.03 6.41
CA LEU A 125 7.47 -10.01 7.29
C LEU A 125 8.84 -9.56 7.79
N SER A 126 9.63 -8.89 6.95
CA SER A 126 10.93 -8.33 7.33
C SER A 126 10.82 -7.06 8.16
N LYS A 127 9.63 -6.45 8.23
CA LYS A 127 9.36 -5.22 9.00
C LYS A 127 10.24 -4.03 8.58
N THR A 128 10.59 -3.94 7.30
CA THR A 128 11.50 -2.90 6.77
C THR A 128 10.80 -1.79 5.97
N CYS A 129 9.50 -1.90 5.69
CA CYS A 129 8.75 -0.84 5.00
C CYS A 129 7.73 -0.19 5.95
N PRO A 130 7.81 1.13 6.21
CA PRO A 130 6.91 1.79 7.16
C PRO A 130 5.45 1.76 6.68
N PHE A 131 5.19 1.88 5.38
CA PHE A 131 3.82 1.82 4.84
C PHE A 131 3.12 0.50 5.15
N PHE A 132 3.83 -0.63 5.07
CA PHE A 132 3.31 -1.94 5.47
C PHE A 132 3.09 -2.06 6.98
N ARG A 133 3.73 -1.24 7.82
CA ARG A 133 3.52 -1.21 9.28
C ARG A 133 2.38 -0.29 9.68
N ILE A 134 2.19 0.79 8.94
CA ILE A 134 1.22 1.86 9.21
C ILE A 134 -0.20 1.45 8.83
N ALA A 135 -0.40 0.83 7.65
CA ALA A 135 -1.73 0.52 7.16
C ALA A 135 -2.54 -0.36 8.15
N ASP A 136 -3.71 0.14 8.54
CA ASP A 136 -4.63 -0.43 9.54
C ASP A 136 -5.37 -1.66 9.00
N MET A 137 -5.67 -1.66 7.69
CA MET A 137 -6.30 -2.77 6.97
C MET A 137 -5.68 -2.91 5.59
N TYR A 138 -5.57 -4.15 5.11
CA TYR A 138 -5.27 -4.42 3.72
C TYR A 138 -6.54 -4.78 2.93
N VAL A 139 -6.61 -4.30 1.69
CA VAL A 139 -7.65 -4.67 0.74
C VAL A 139 -7.01 -5.45 -0.38
N GLY A 140 -7.29 -6.76 -0.41
CA GLY A 140 -6.87 -7.68 -1.47
C GLY A 140 -7.97 -7.94 -2.48
N GLU A 141 -7.60 -8.56 -3.60
CA GLU A 141 -8.53 -8.86 -4.69
C GLU A 141 -8.29 -10.26 -5.32
N THR A 142 -9.33 -10.90 -5.84
CA THR A 142 -9.23 -12.25 -6.44
C THR A 142 -8.72 -12.26 -7.90
N THR A 143 -7.65 -11.51 -8.21
CA THR A 143 -7.11 -11.39 -9.57
C THR A 143 -6.30 -12.62 -10.03
N CYS A 144 -5.05 -12.74 -9.60
CA CYS A 144 -4.19 -13.86 -9.93
C CYS A 144 -4.11 -14.86 -8.77
N ASP A 145 -3.81 -16.11 -9.08
CA ASP A 145 -3.76 -17.17 -8.06
C ASP A 145 -2.73 -16.88 -6.96
N GLY A 146 -1.56 -16.33 -7.34
CA GLY A 146 -0.52 -15.99 -6.38
C GLY A 146 -0.99 -14.96 -5.36
N LYS A 147 -1.69 -13.90 -5.78
CA LYS A 147 -2.18 -12.85 -4.88
C LYS A 147 -3.27 -13.38 -3.97
N LYS A 148 -4.27 -14.04 -4.55
CA LYS A 148 -5.39 -14.66 -3.80
C LYS A 148 -4.88 -15.54 -2.65
N LYS A 149 -3.85 -16.36 -2.91
CA LYS A 149 -3.26 -17.24 -1.88
C LYS A 149 -2.30 -16.52 -0.95
N ALA A 150 -1.57 -15.49 -1.40
CA ALA A 150 -0.70 -14.69 -0.54
C ALA A 150 -1.50 -13.88 0.50
N TYR A 151 -2.73 -13.47 0.18
CA TYR A 151 -3.60 -12.78 1.12
C TYR A 151 -3.97 -13.64 2.34
N GLU A 152 -4.09 -14.96 2.19
CA GLU A 152 -4.31 -15.87 3.34
C GLU A 152 -3.14 -15.90 4.33
N ILE A 153 -1.94 -15.54 3.86
CA ILE A 153 -0.75 -15.39 4.71
C ILE A 153 -0.77 -14.01 5.37
N LEU A 154 -0.97 -12.95 4.57
CA LEU A 154 -0.99 -11.57 5.06
C LEU A 154 -2.14 -11.29 6.05
N GLY A 155 -3.31 -11.89 5.84
CA GLY A 155 -4.47 -11.76 6.72
C GLY A 155 -4.27 -12.34 8.14
N ARG A 156 -3.16 -13.05 8.39
CA ARG A 156 -2.75 -13.45 9.74
C ARG A 156 -2.03 -12.34 10.51
N GLU A 157 -1.50 -11.36 9.79
CA GLU A 157 -0.63 -10.30 10.31
C GLU A 157 -1.33 -8.93 10.39
N VAL A 158 -2.38 -8.71 9.59
CA VAL A 158 -3.12 -7.45 9.52
C VAL A 158 -4.58 -7.73 9.16
N PRO A 159 -5.55 -6.98 9.71
CA PRO A 159 -6.94 -7.04 9.24
C PRO A 159 -7.02 -6.91 7.72
N MET A 160 -7.85 -7.75 7.10
CA MET A 160 -7.90 -7.84 5.65
C MET A 160 -9.32 -8.02 5.14
N HIS A 161 -9.67 -7.27 4.11
CA HIS A 161 -10.87 -7.46 3.30
C HIS A 161 -10.48 -7.93 1.89
N ILE A 162 -11.21 -8.89 1.33
CA ILE A 162 -10.95 -9.44 -0.01
C ILE A 162 -12.14 -9.12 -0.91
N MET A 163 -11.89 -8.37 -1.98
CA MET A 163 -12.89 -8.12 -3.02
C MET A 163 -12.87 -9.23 -4.07
N ASP A 164 -14.02 -9.84 -4.35
CA ASP A 164 -14.13 -10.95 -5.30
C ASP A 164 -14.40 -10.47 -6.75
N LEU A 165 -13.33 -10.07 -7.43
CA LEU A 165 -13.35 -9.56 -8.80
C LEU A 165 -13.82 -10.63 -9.80
N PRO A 166 -14.84 -10.35 -10.65
CA PRO A 166 -15.25 -11.28 -11.68
C PRO A 166 -14.20 -11.44 -12.79
N GLN A 167 -14.16 -12.63 -13.39
CA GLN A 167 -13.21 -12.96 -14.47
C GLN A 167 -13.74 -12.66 -15.88
N MET A 168 -14.97 -12.14 -15.98
CA MET A 168 -15.61 -11.76 -17.24
C MET A 168 -16.35 -10.42 -17.06
N LYS A 169 -16.79 -9.82 -18.16
CA LYS A 169 -17.45 -8.51 -18.19
C LYS A 169 -18.89 -8.58 -18.73
N ARG A 170 -19.58 -9.69 -18.52
CA ARG A 170 -20.98 -9.88 -18.96
C ARG A 170 -21.91 -9.09 -18.02
N PRO A 171 -23.19 -8.86 -18.38
CA PRO A 171 -24.12 -8.13 -17.52
C PRO A 171 -24.20 -8.66 -16.08
N LYS A 172 -24.21 -9.99 -15.90
CA LYS A 172 -24.20 -10.61 -14.56
C LYS A 172 -22.92 -10.35 -13.76
N ASP A 173 -21.79 -10.23 -14.43
CA ASP A 173 -20.50 -9.98 -13.79
C ASP A 173 -20.40 -8.51 -13.35
N ILE A 174 -20.97 -7.59 -14.12
CA ILE A 174 -21.09 -6.17 -13.76
C ILE A 174 -21.98 -6.01 -12.52
N VAL A 175 -23.11 -6.73 -12.46
CA VAL A 175 -23.99 -6.73 -11.28
C VAL A 175 -23.25 -7.25 -10.06
N LYS A 176 -22.57 -8.40 -10.17
CA LYS A 176 -21.72 -8.93 -9.08
C LYS A 176 -20.69 -7.89 -8.63
N TRP A 177 -19.96 -7.28 -9.56
CA TRP A 177 -18.92 -6.32 -9.19
C TRP A 177 -19.48 -5.07 -8.51
N LYS A 178 -20.66 -4.60 -8.92
CA LYS A 178 -21.37 -3.52 -8.23
C LYS A 178 -21.73 -3.92 -6.79
N GLU A 179 -22.17 -5.15 -6.57
CA GLU A 179 -22.49 -5.66 -5.23
C GLU A 179 -21.24 -5.76 -4.35
N GLU A 180 -20.11 -6.23 -4.89
CA GLU A 180 -18.80 -6.26 -4.19
C GLU A 180 -18.34 -4.85 -3.78
N ILE A 181 -18.48 -3.85 -4.65
CA ILE A 181 -18.16 -2.45 -4.30
C ILE A 181 -19.08 -1.94 -3.19
N ALA A 182 -20.37 -2.28 -3.23
CA ALA A 182 -21.33 -1.86 -2.21
C ALA A 182 -21.07 -2.54 -0.86
N GLU A 183 -20.57 -3.78 -0.85
CA GLU A 183 -20.11 -4.46 0.37
C GLU A 183 -18.84 -3.82 0.92
N PHE A 184 -17.87 -3.53 0.05
CA PHE A 184 -16.64 -2.83 0.45
C PHE A 184 -16.93 -1.43 1.01
N ALA A 185 -17.92 -0.72 0.48
CA ALA A 185 -18.37 0.56 1.04
C ALA A 185 -18.82 0.43 2.51
N LYS A 186 -19.60 -0.61 2.84
CA LYS A 186 -20.00 -0.86 4.24
C LYS A 186 -18.82 -1.20 5.12
N VAL A 187 -17.87 -2.00 4.62
CA VAL A 187 -16.62 -2.29 5.34
C VAL A 187 -15.85 -1.00 5.61
N GLY A 188 -15.78 -0.10 4.63
CA GLY A 188 -15.21 1.24 4.79
C GLY A 188 -15.89 2.03 5.89
N GLU A 189 -17.22 2.18 5.82
CA GLU A 189 -18.03 2.90 6.83
C GLU A 189 -17.85 2.34 8.24
N GLU A 190 -17.91 1.01 8.40
CA GLU A 190 -17.75 0.34 9.69
C GLU A 190 -16.32 0.49 10.24
N PHE A 191 -15.31 0.38 9.38
CA PHE A 191 -13.91 0.42 9.82
C PHE A 191 -13.44 1.84 10.16
N THR A 192 -13.97 2.86 9.49
CA THR A 192 -13.64 4.26 9.74
C THR A 192 -14.63 4.98 10.66
N ASP A 193 -15.77 4.36 10.99
CA ASP A 193 -16.89 4.99 11.71
C ASP A 193 -17.40 6.28 11.01
N ASN A 194 -17.41 6.26 9.67
CA ASN A 194 -17.83 7.40 8.86
C ASN A 194 -18.79 6.97 7.75
N GLU A 195 -20.00 7.53 7.75
CA GLU A 195 -20.97 7.32 6.68
C GLU A 195 -20.47 7.89 5.33
N ILE A 196 -20.61 7.10 4.28
CA ILE A 196 -20.33 7.45 2.89
C ILE A 196 -21.61 8.03 2.28
N THR A 197 -21.60 9.33 2.02
CA THR A 197 -22.72 10.01 1.36
C THR A 197 -22.45 10.23 -0.12
N ALA A 198 -23.51 10.49 -0.90
CA ALA A 198 -23.38 10.85 -2.32
C ALA A 198 -22.52 12.11 -2.53
N GLU A 199 -22.54 13.06 -1.58
CA GLU A 199 -21.69 14.25 -1.61
C GLU A 199 -20.21 13.89 -1.39
N LYS A 200 -19.90 13.08 -0.36
CA LYS A 200 -18.53 12.65 -0.09
C LYS A 200 -17.95 11.85 -1.26
N LEU A 201 -18.73 10.93 -1.84
CA LEU A 201 -18.35 10.21 -3.06
C LEU A 201 -18.18 11.18 -4.25
N GLY A 202 -19.07 12.15 -4.40
CA GLY A 202 -18.99 13.17 -5.45
C GLY A 202 -17.71 14.01 -5.35
N ASN A 203 -17.21 14.26 -4.14
CA ASN A 203 -15.95 14.95 -3.90
C ASN A 203 -14.73 14.03 -4.11
N ALA A 204 -14.83 12.74 -3.75
CA ALA A 204 -13.76 11.77 -3.94
C ALA A 204 -13.48 11.42 -5.42
N ASN A 205 -14.47 11.61 -6.31
CA ASN A 205 -14.36 11.34 -7.76
C ASN A 205 -13.80 12.53 -8.57
N ARG A 206 -13.41 13.64 -7.95
CA ARG A 206 -12.96 14.87 -8.62
C ARG A 206 -11.47 15.09 -8.43
#